data_AF-A0A260BJ13-F1
#
_entry.id   AF-A0A260BJ13-F1
#
_cell.length_a   1.000
_cell.length_b   1.000
_cell.length_c   1.000
_cell.angle_alpha   90.00
_cell.angle_beta   90.00
_cell.angle_gamma   90.00
#
_symmetry.space_group_name_H-M   'P 1'
#
loop_
_entity.id
_entity.type
_entity.pdbx_description
1 polymer ?
#
loop_
_entity_poly.entity_id
_entity_poly.type
_entity_poly.pdbx_seq_one_letter_code
_entity_poly.pdbx_strand_id
1 'polypeptide(L)'
;MRKVTREQLVELLAAGAPDDAMWVMDETGATRIVQDVSDEQLIEIRARDSWPVYLIRTGNAENLIKLHGLDGAVKLLNFMFSLNPEPDSTIVRAAAITGRFLNRRRRQEQR
;
A
#
# COMPACT_ATOMS: atom_id res chain seq x y z
N MET A 1 5.00 6.52 9.30
CA MET A 1 5.13 5.36 8.40
C MET A 1 5.98 4.21 8.99
N ARG A 2 5.36 3.06 9.32
CA ARG A 2 6.10 1.83 9.71
C ARG A 2 6.69 1.14 8.48
N LYS A 3 7.85 0.50 8.66
CA LYS A 3 8.63 -0.14 7.60
C LYS A 3 8.48 -1.65 7.65
N VAL A 4 8.44 -2.29 6.49
CA VAL A 4 8.61 -3.73 6.36
C VAL A 4 10.02 -4.11 6.80
N THR A 5 10.09 -5.20 7.55
CA THR A 5 11.32 -5.79 8.07
C THR A 5 11.73 -7.02 7.27
N ARG A 6 12.95 -7.47 7.51
CA ARG A 6 13.48 -8.68 6.88
C ARG A 6 12.72 -9.91 7.38
N GLU A 7 12.48 -9.96 8.68
CA GLU A 7 11.82 -11.05 9.39
C GLU A 7 10.42 -11.28 8.82
N GLN A 8 9.67 -10.19 8.61
CA GLN A 8 8.35 -10.23 7.99
C GLN A 8 8.33 -10.81 6.56
N LEU A 9 9.36 -10.55 5.75
CA LEU A 9 9.48 -11.17 4.43
C LEU A 9 9.87 -12.64 4.50
N VAL A 10 10.66 -13.04 5.50
CA VAL A 10 10.96 -14.46 5.75
C VAL A 10 9.71 -15.19 6.21
N GLU A 11 8.92 -14.60 7.11
CA GLU A 11 7.63 -15.14 7.55
C GLU A 11 6.66 -15.30 6.38
N LEU A 12 6.61 -14.31 5.47
CA LEU A 12 5.82 -14.39 4.23
C LEU A 12 6.23 -15.59 3.36
N LEU A 13 7.53 -15.77 3.13
CA LEU A 13 8.04 -16.91 2.34
C LEU A 13 7.74 -18.25 3.03
N ALA A 14 7.91 -18.31 4.35
CA ALA A 14 7.65 -19.51 5.14
C ALA A 14 6.16 -19.88 5.16
N ALA A 15 5.26 -18.90 5.01
CA ALA A 15 3.82 -19.13 4.97
C ALA A 15 3.34 -19.89 3.71
N GLY A 16 4.12 -19.88 2.62
CA GLY A 16 3.82 -20.66 1.41
C GLY A 16 2.44 -20.38 0.82
N ALA A 17 1.99 -19.12 0.89
CA ALA A 17 0.65 -18.75 0.45
C ALA A 17 0.52 -18.75 -1.08
N PRO A 18 -0.69 -18.98 -1.63
CA PRO A 18 -0.96 -18.87 -3.06
C PRO A 18 -0.52 -17.52 -3.62
N ASP A 19 -0.05 -17.46 -4.87
CA ASP A 19 0.49 -16.25 -5.51
C ASP A 19 -0.50 -15.07 -5.57
N ASP A 20 -1.79 -15.39 -5.63
CA ASP A 20 -2.89 -14.43 -5.67
C ASP A 20 -3.37 -14.00 -4.29
N ALA A 21 -2.87 -14.60 -3.20
CA ALA A 21 -3.18 -14.12 -1.87
C ALA A 21 -2.60 -12.71 -1.63
N MET A 22 -3.22 -11.97 -0.71
CA MET A 22 -2.81 -10.62 -0.36
C MET A 22 -2.00 -10.64 0.93
N TRP A 23 -0.79 -10.11 0.88
CA TRP A 23 -0.01 -9.79 2.06
C TRP A 23 -0.33 -8.37 2.50
N VAL A 24 -0.74 -8.25 3.76
CA VAL A 24 -1.28 -7.03 4.35
C VAL A 24 -0.46 -6.64 5.56
N MET A 25 -0.08 -5.36 5.69
CA MET A 25 0.49 -4.81 6.93
C MET A 25 -0.39 -3.69 7.45
N ASP A 26 -0.84 -3.79 8.71
CA ASP A 26 -1.73 -2.82 9.35
C ASP A 26 -1.00 -1.64 10.01
N GLU A 27 -1.74 -0.76 10.67
CA GLU A 27 -1.21 0.44 11.34
C GLU A 27 -0.27 0.14 12.50
N THR A 28 -0.45 -1.01 13.14
CA THR A 28 0.45 -1.50 14.19
C THR A 28 1.75 -2.07 13.62
N GLY A 29 1.80 -2.27 12.30
CA GLY A 29 2.90 -2.92 11.60
C GLY A 29 2.81 -4.44 11.67
N ALA A 30 1.70 -5.00 12.16
CA ALA A 30 1.48 -6.43 12.12
C ALA A 30 1.10 -6.85 10.70
N THR A 31 1.58 -8.02 10.29
CA THR A 31 1.37 -8.54 8.93
C THR A 31 0.46 -9.74 8.94
N ARG A 32 -0.41 -9.86 7.94
CA ARG A 32 -1.31 -11.01 7.75
C ARG A 32 -1.45 -11.34 6.27
N ILE A 33 -1.83 -12.58 5.98
CA ILE A 33 -2.13 -13.04 4.62
C ILE A 33 -3.64 -13.25 4.51
N VAL A 34 -4.23 -12.68 3.47
CA VAL A 34 -5.66 -12.79 3.17
C VAL A 34 -5.82 -13.53 1.85
N GLN A 35 -6.47 -14.69 1.90
CA GLN A 35 -6.79 -15.51 0.73
C GLN A 35 -8.20 -15.18 0.22
N ASP A 36 -8.52 -15.56 -1.02
CA ASP A 36 -9.86 -15.39 -1.63
C ASP A 36 -10.45 -13.98 -1.49
N VAL A 37 -9.61 -12.95 -1.69
CA VAL A 37 -9.99 -11.57 -1.40
C VAL A 37 -11.10 -11.12 -2.35
N SER A 38 -12.31 -10.95 -1.81
CA SER A 38 -13.45 -10.42 -2.57
C SER A 38 -13.24 -8.95 -2.95
N ASP A 39 -13.98 -8.46 -3.94
CA ASP A 39 -13.92 -7.05 -4.33
C ASP A 39 -14.35 -6.12 -3.18
N GLU A 40 -15.34 -6.52 -2.39
CA GLU A 40 -15.76 -5.79 -1.18
C GLU A 40 -14.65 -5.76 -0.13
N GLN A 41 -13.96 -6.88 0.11
CA GLN A 41 -12.82 -6.93 1.01
C GLN A 41 -11.65 -6.09 0.50
N LEU A 42 -11.40 -6.07 -0.82
CA LEU A 42 -10.41 -5.18 -1.42
C LEU A 42 -10.78 -3.71 -1.20
N ILE A 43 -12.06 -3.35 -1.29
CA ILE A 43 -12.55 -1.99 -1.04
C ILE A 43 -12.36 -1.62 0.44
N GLU A 44 -12.67 -2.52 1.37
CA GLU A 44 -12.47 -2.31 2.81
C GLU A 44 -10.98 -2.20 3.18
N ILE A 45 -10.14 -3.09 2.64
CA ILE A 45 -8.68 -3.06 2.79
C ILE A 45 -8.10 -1.76 2.22
N ARG A 46 -8.71 -1.19 1.19
CA ARG A 46 -8.29 0.07 0.54
C ARG A 46 -9.04 1.29 1.07
N ALA A 47 -9.94 1.14 2.04
CA ALA A 47 -10.76 2.25 2.52
C ALA A 47 -9.87 3.36 3.07
N ARG A 48 -10.23 4.62 2.79
CA ARG A 48 -9.39 5.81 3.04
C ARG A 48 -9.13 6.10 4.52
N ASP A 49 -9.91 5.50 5.39
CA ASP A 49 -10.01 5.86 6.81
C ASP A 49 -9.12 4.98 7.69
N SER A 50 -8.43 4.00 7.10
CA SER A 50 -7.68 2.93 7.78
C SER A 50 -6.22 2.83 7.32
N TRP A 51 -5.63 3.90 6.80
CA TRP A 51 -4.21 3.85 6.45
C TRP A 51 -3.33 3.82 7.71
N PRO A 52 -2.34 2.92 7.79
CA PRO A 52 -1.65 2.18 6.72
C PRO A 52 -2.07 0.71 6.67
N VAL A 53 -2.83 0.35 5.64
CA VAL A 53 -3.00 -1.05 5.22
C VAL A 53 -2.16 -1.22 3.95
N TYR A 54 -0.91 -1.62 4.11
CA TYR A 54 -0.07 -1.98 2.97
C TYR A 54 -0.59 -3.26 2.36
N LEU A 55 -0.56 -3.33 1.04
CA LEU A 55 -1.20 -4.40 0.31
C LEU A 55 -0.34 -4.78 -0.91
N ILE A 56 0.14 -6.01 -0.95
CA ILE A 56 0.82 -6.57 -2.12
C ILE A 56 0.40 -8.03 -2.31
N ARG A 57 0.29 -8.48 -3.56
CA ARG A 57 0.11 -9.91 -3.85
C ARG A 57 1.35 -10.67 -3.39
N THR A 58 1.18 -11.81 -2.73
CA THR A 58 2.28 -12.67 -2.26
C THR A 58 3.25 -13.03 -3.39
N GLY A 59 2.74 -13.43 -4.56
CA GLY A 59 3.59 -13.75 -5.72
C GLY A 59 4.45 -12.58 -6.20
N ASN A 60 3.95 -11.34 -6.08
CA ASN A 60 4.74 -10.14 -6.40
C ASN A 60 5.84 -9.89 -5.35
N ALA A 61 5.54 -10.08 -4.07
CA ALA A 61 6.53 -9.96 -3.00
C ALA A 61 7.64 -11.03 -3.15
N GLU A 62 7.27 -12.27 -3.48
CA GLU A 62 8.25 -13.31 -3.78
C GLU A 62 9.11 -12.98 -4.99
N ASN A 63 8.51 -12.46 -6.06
CA ASN A 63 9.25 -12.07 -7.26
C ASN A 63 10.24 -10.95 -6.96
N LEU A 64 9.89 -9.98 -6.11
CA LEU A 64 10.83 -8.95 -5.65
C LEU A 64 12.02 -9.56 -4.90
N ILE A 65 11.77 -10.56 -4.05
CA ILE A 65 12.84 -11.27 -3.33
C ILE A 65 13.72 -12.06 -4.31
N LYS A 66 13.12 -12.77 -5.28
CA LYS A 66 13.85 -13.53 -6.30
C LYS A 66 14.74 -12.61 -7.16
N LEU A 67 14.27 -11.42 -7.51
CA LEU A 67 14.97 -10.49 -8.39
C LEU A 67 16.04 -9.65 -7.68
N HIS A 68 15.81 -9.25 -6.43
CA HIS A 68 16.65 -8.25 -5.74
C HIS A 68 17.32 -8.79 -4.48
N GLY A 69 17.09 -10.05 -4.13
CA GLY A 69 17.43 -10.59 -2.83
C GLY A 69 16.56 -10.00 -1.72
N LEU A 70 16.64 -10.60 -0.53
CA LEU A 70 15.79 -10.26 0.60
C LEU A 70 15.95 -8.79 1.04
N ASP A 71 17.19 -8.32 1.22
CA ASP A 71 17.46 -6.94 1.64
C ASP A 71 17.10 -5.90 0.56
N GLY A 72 17.22 -6.27 -0.71
CA GLY A 72 16.80 -5.43 -1.83
C GLY A 72 15.28 -5.29 -1.88
N ALA A 73 14.56 -6.40 -1.70
CA ALA A 73 13.11 -6.40 -1.60
C ALA A 73 12.61 -5.55 -0.42
N VAL A 74 13.23 -5.65 0.77
CA VAL A 74 12.92 -4.79 1.93
C VAL A 74 13.06 -3.31 1.56
N LYS A 75 14.17 -2.91 0.92
CA LYS A 75 14.40 -1.52 0.53
C LYS A 75 13.37 -1.03 -0.48
N LEU A 76 13.09 -1.83 -1.51
CA LEU A 76 12.15 -1.47 -2.57
C LEU A 76 10.72 -1.38 -2.06
N LEU A 77 10.28 -2.34 -1.25
CA LEU A 77 8.96 -2.31 -0.61
C LEU A 77 8.82 -1.05 0.25
N ASN A 78 9.78 -0.78 1.13
CA ASN A 78 9.77 0.42 1.94
C ASN A 78 9.82 1.73 1.13
N PHE A 79 10.52 1.74 0.00
CA PHE A 79 10.52 2.87 -0.91
C PHE A 79 9.15 3.07 -1.57
N MET A 80 8.56 2.02 -2.15
CA MET A 80 7.21 2.07 -2.73
C MET A 80 6.18 2.53 -1.69
N PHE A 81 6.32 2.07 -0.45
CA PHE A 81 5.49 2.48 0.68
C PHE A 81 5.65 3.96 1.03
N SER A 82 6.87 4.50 0.93
CA SER A 82 7.12 5.93 1.16
C SER A 82 6.46 6.86 0.14
N LEU A 83 6.13 6.35 -1.04
CA LEU A 83 5.47 7.12 -2.09
C LEU A 83 3.96 7.23 -1.92
N ASN A 84 3.36 6.42 -1.04
CA ASN A 84 1.94 6.56 -0.68
C ASN A 84 1.80 7.52 0.50
N PRO A 85 1.33 8.76 0.27
CA PRO A 85 1.22 9.72 1.36
C PRO A 85 0.14 9.29 2.36
N GLU A 86 0.44 9.42 3.65
CA GLU A 86 -0.53 9.21 4.73
C GLU A 86 -1.80 10.06 4.46
N PRO A 87 -3.02 9.57 4.72
CA PRO A 87 -4.26 10.33 4.52
C PRO A 87 -4.25 11.67 5.26
N ASP A 88 -3.60 11.70 6.43
CA ASP A 88 -3.42 12.89 7.26
C ASP A 88 -2.16 13.70 6.95
N SER A 89 -1.35 13.28 5.96
CA SER A 89 -0.27 14.12 5.44
C SER A 89 -0.88 15.41 4.88
N THR A 90 -0.46 16.55 5.45
CA THR A 90 -0.91 17.91 5.09
C THR A 90 -0.85 18.16 3.57
N ILE A 91 0.05 17.43 2.88
CA ILE A 91 0.27 17.48 1.43
C ILE A 91 -0.95 16.94 0.64
N VAL A 92 -1.65 15.90 1.11
CA VAL A 92 -2.83 15.33 0.44
C VAL A 92 -4.02 16.27 0.55
N ARG A 93 -4.23 16.90 1.72
CA ARG A 93 -5.25 17.95 1.89
C ARG A 93 -4.96 19.14 0.97
N ALA A 94 -3.71 19.57 0.86
CA ALA A 94 -3.32 20.68 0.00
C ALA A 94 -3.56 20.39 -1.50
N ALA A 95 -3.25 19.18 -1.97
CA ALA A 95 -3.49 18.76 -3.36
C ALA A 95 -5.00 18.58 -3.68
N ALA A 96 -5.79 18.06 -2.74
CA ALA A 96 -7.24 17.96 -2.90
C ALA A 96 -7.94 19.33 -2.91
N ILE A 97 -7.45 20.29 -2.11
CA ILE A 97 -7.98 21.66 -2.07
C ILE A 97 -7.60 22.43 -3.34
N THR A 98 -6.34 22.35 -3.80
CA THR A 98 -5.91 23.01 -5.05
C THR A 98 -6.60 22.43 -6.28
N GLY A 99 -6.77 21.10 -6.37
CA GLY A 99 -7.51 20.46 -7.46
C GLY A 99 -8.98 20.87 -7.55
N ARG A 100 -9.68 20.99 -6.41
CA ARG A 100 -11.07 21.49 -6.36
C ARG A 100 -11.17 22.98 -6.70
N PHE A 101 -10.21 23.81 -6.27
CA PHE A 101 -10.21 25.25 -6.58
C PHE A 101 -9.89 25.54 -8.06
N LEU A 102 -8.92 24.83 -8.64
CA LEU A 102 -8.58 24.93 -10.06
C LEU A 102 -9.74 24.53 -10.97
N ASN A 103 -10.44 23.44 -10.63
CA ASN A 103 -11.62 22.99 -11.39
C ASN A 103 -12.82 23.94 -11.25
N ARG A 104 -12.94 24.69 -10.14
CA ARG A 104 -14.00 25.69 -9.97
C ARG A 104 -13.76 26.95 -10.81
N ARG A 105 -12.50 27.41 -10.90
CA ARG A 105 -12.15 28.57 -11.74
C ARG A 105 -12.32 28.26 -13.23
N ARG A 106 -11.87 27.09 -13.70
CA ARG A 106 -12.07 26.69 -15.11
C ARG A 106 -13.54 26.64 -15.54
N ARG A 107 -14.46 26.29 -14.64
CA ARG A 107 -15.91 26.29 -14.93
C ARG A 107 -16.54 27.69 -14.93
N GLN A 108 -15.90 28.69 -14.32
CA GLN A 108 -16.35 30.09 -14.39
C GLN A 108 -15.85 30.81 -15.66
N GLU A 109 -14.70 30.41 -16.21
CA GLU A 109 -14.17 30.99 -17.45
C GLU A 109 -14.82 30.44 -18.74
N GLN A 110 -15.66 29.39 -18.64
CA GLN A 110 -16.37 28.77 -19.76
C GLN A 110 -17.87 29.09 -19.81
N ARG A 111 -18.33 30.11 -19.07
CA ARG A 111 -19.70 30.66 -19.14
C ARG A 111 -19.63 32.15 -19.46
#